data_AF-A0A924YT86-F1
#
_entry.id   AF-A0A924YT86-F1
#
_cell.length_a   1.000
_cell.length_b   1.000
_cell.length_c   1.000
_cell.angle_alpha   90.00
_cell.angle_beta   90.00
_cell.angle_gamma   90.00
#
_symmetry.space_group_name_H-M   'P 1'
#
loop_
_entity.id
_entity.type
_entity.pdbx_description
1 polymer ?
#
loop_
_entity_poly.entity_id
_entity_poly.type
_entity_poly.pdbx_seq_one_letter_code
_entity_poly.pdbx_strand_id
1 'polypeptide(L)'
;GYPAVGLIGGDGDDFCSGTLIAPQYVLTAAHCAEGVANTAGQFTIGGRTYRTQRVYVHPGYTGDVGSDSSDDLAIYKLSEAVVGIAPIPIFRGTPQVGQILTLVGFGGGGTGNTGSNGDFGIKRVGTTPIDEVSRTLISWNFDNNSESNTAPGDSGGPAFVTVSGVLYVAGVTSGGDSATAGIGDHSFDTRVDAYASWIDSIVGSVSTLATVSIAATDANAAETPSTQTANAGTFTITRTGATNASLTVSLAVSGTATNVSDYNRLPTTVTIPAGQASTTLTLTPLDDTLSESNETATITLSNSSTYNVDATKSSGTVTIADNDRMLPSVSIVASDASAAETRSGQTANRGQFTISRTGSTAASLTLTYGVSGSATNGSDDNRLSGTVTIAAGRSSVTLSVSPVDDSLVEGTETVVVTLNAGTAISVDATKSSASIDILDNDVGNRSNDNFADSRVLTGTNVTVTGSNTTATAQAGEPNPAGISGGKSVWWSWTASSSGTVTLSTAGSNFDTTLGIYTGSSLSSLRLVAENDDENYNNGVYTSRVTFNAVAGTTYRILVDGYDGDSGNISLKLTQSATSFAARQHATITDAVFTDYRQLML
;
A
#
# COMPACT_ATOMS: atom_id res chain seq x y z
N GLY A 1 -13.41 24.64 56.39
CA GLY A 1 -13.66 23.56 57.37
C GLY A 1 -12.63 22.46 57.15
N TYR A 2 -12.27 21.72 58.20
CA TYR A 2 -11.23 20.69 58.17
C TYR A 2 -11.88 19.29 58.24
N PRO A 3 -12.37 18.76 57.10
CA PRO A 3 -13.19 17.55 57.09
C PRO A 3 -12.39 16.29 57.40
N ALA A 4 -11.07 16.29 57.18
CA ALA A 4 -10.15 15.18 57.43
C ALA A 4 -9.73 15.02 58.92
N VAL A 5 -10.13 15.95 59.79
CA VAL A 5 -9.83 15.92 61.23
C VAL A 5 -11.01 15.31 61.99
N GLY A 6 -10.74 14.32 62.83
CA GLY A 6 -11.74 13.57 63.58
C GLY A 6 -11.30 13.28 65.02
N LEU A 7 -12.17 12.59 65.75
CA LEU A 7 -11.92 12.15 67.13
C LEU A 7 -11.27 10.77 67.14
N ILE A 8 -10.25 10.61 67.97
CA ILE A 8 -9.58 9.34 68.30
C ILE A 8 -10.07 8.89 69.67
N GLY A 9 -10.28 7.58 69.83
CA GLY A 9 -10.60 6.96 71.12
C GLY A 9 -10.40 5.45 71.14
N GLY A 10 -10.69 4.83 72.28
CA GLY A 10 -10.69 3.37 72.50
C GLY A 10 -11.96 2.89 73.20
N ASP A 11 -12.07 1.58 73.45
CA ASP A 11 -13.18 1.00 74.23
C ASP A 11 -13.00 1.39 75.73
N GLY A 12 -13.39 2.62 76.14
CA GLY A 12 -13.24 3.11 77.52
C GLY A 12 -13.10 4.62 77.79
N ASP A 13 -13.30 5.49 76.78
CA ASP A 13 -13.46 6.97 76.88
C ASP A 13 -12.24 7.83 77.30
N ASP A 14 -11.21 7.88 76.44
CA ASP A 14 -10.34 9.06 76.30
C ASP A 14 -10.54 9.68 74.90
N PHE A 15 -10.73 11.01 74.84
CA PHE A 15 -10.92 11.75 73.58
C PHE A 15 -9.64 12.47 73.18
N CYS A 16 -9.02 11.99 72.12
CA CYS A 16 -7.98 12.70 71.39
C CYS A 16 -8.50 13.15 70.02
N SER A 17 -7.69 13.92 69.33
CA SER A 17 -7.91 14.32 67.94
C SER A 17 -6.99 13.53 67.01
N GLY A 18 -7.30 13.50 65.72
CA GLY A 18 -6.46 12.84 64.72
C GLY A 18 -6.80 13.28 63.30
N THR A 19 -5.87 13.05 62.36
CA THR A 19 -5.99 13.50 60.97
C THR A 19 -5.84 12.38 59.97
N LEU A 20 -6.79 12.25 59.06
CA LEU A 20 -6.71 11.32 57.93
C LEU A 20 -5.60 11.79 56.95
N ILE A 21 -4.51 11.03 56.86
CA ILE A 21 -3.33 11.33 56.01
C ILE A 21 -3.23 10.43 54.77
N ALA A 22 -3.94 9.30 54.76
CA ALA A 22 -4.25 8.48 53.59
C ALA A 22 -5.61 7.79 53.81
N PRO A 23 -6.26 7.20 52.78
CA PRO A 23 -7.64 6.73 52.89
C PRO A 23 -7.93 5.76 54.05
N GLN A 24 -6.92 5.02 54.53
CA GLN A 24 -7.02 4.10 55.66
C GLN A 24 -6.10 4.46 56.83
N TYR A 25 -5.46 5.63 56.83
CA TYR A 25 -4.41 5.95 57.79
C TYR A 25 -4.64 7.30 58.44
N VAL A 26 -4.66 7.30 59.77
CA VAL A 26 -4.88 8.47 60.60
C VAL A 26 -3.64 8.71 61.45
N LEU A 27 -3.13 9.93 61.43
CA LEU A 27 -2.02 10.39 62.25
C LEU A 27 -2.55 10.98 63.56
N THR A 28 -1.92 10.64 64.68
CA THR A 28 -2.27 11.09 66.05
C THR A 28 -1.03 11.05 66.94
N ALA A 29 -1.13 11.50 68.19
CA ALA A 29 -0.07 11.42 69.19
C ALA A 29 0.08 9.98 69.73
N ALA A 30 1.28 9.61 70.15
CA ALA A 30 1.57 8.30 70.73
C ALA A 30 0.93 8.13 72.11
N HIS A 31 0.93 9.15 72.95
CA HIS A 31 0.31 9.09 74.27
C HIS A 31 -1.22 8.87 74.21
N CYS A 32 -1.86 9.24 73.10
CA CYS A 32 -3.27 8.93 72.81
C CYS A 32 -3.51 7.49 72.30
N ALA A 33 -2.44 6.78 71.95
CA ALA A 33 -2.49 5.49 71.27
C ALA A 33 -1.82 4.37 72.08
N GLU A 34 -0.98 4.72 73.05
CA GLU A 34 -0.33 3.78 73.95
C GLU A 34 -1.37 2.95 74.70
N GLY A 35 -1.13 1.64 74.81
CA GLY A 35 -2.06 0.71 75.47
C GLY A 35 -3.31 0.36 74.65
N VAL A 36 -3.61 1.06 73.55
CA VAL A 36 -4.75 0.75 72.68
C VAL A 36 -4.46 -0.51 71.86
N ALA A 37 -5.28 -1.54 72.03
CA ALA A 37 -5.16 -2.76 71.25
C ALA A 37 -5.46 -2.52 69.76
N ASN A 38 -4.81 -3.30 68.88
CA ASN A 38 -4.87 -3.13 67.42
C ASN A 38 -6.27 -2.97 66.82
N THR A 39 -7.28 -3.64 67.39
CA THR A 39 -8.68 -3.61 66.89
C THR A 39 -9.65 -2.90 67.83
N ALA A 40 -9.14 -2.27 68.88
CA ALA A 40 -9.91 -1.50 69.85
C ALA A 40 -9.90 0.01 69.57
N GLY A 41 -8.94 0.50 68.76
CA GLY A 41 -8.88 1.90 68.36
C GLY A 41 -10.06 2.31 67.49
N GLN A 42 -10.53 3.54 67.68
CA GLN A 42 -11.64 4.13 66.96
C GLN A 42 -11.26 5.50 66.41
N PHE A 43 -11.71 5.80 65.19
CA PHE A 43 -11.61 7.13 64.59
C PHE A 43 -12.98 7.57 64.06
N THR A 44 -13.50 8.69 64.58
CA THR A 44 -14.82 9.22 64.20
C THR A 44 -14.68 10.48 63.37
N ILE A 45 -15.20 10.43 62.14
CA ILE A 45 -15.11 11.50 61.16
C ILE A 45 -16.37 11.54 60.30
N GLY A 46 -16.88 12.74 59.99
CA GLY A 46 -18.08 12.90 59.16
C GLY A 46 -19.34 12.21 59.71
N GLY A 47 -19.42 12.01 61.04
CA GLY A 47 -20.53 11.30 61.69
C GLY A 47 -20.45 9.77 61.64
N ARG A 48 -19.35 9.20 61.11
CA ARG A 48 -19.10 7.76 61.07
C ARG A 48 -17.86 7.39 61.89
N THR A 49 -17.94 6.29 62.62
CA THR A 49 -16.82 5.71 63.37
C THR A 49 -16.21 4.54 62.61
N TYR A 50 -14.88 4.55 62.51
CA TYR A 50 -14.06 3.53 61.88
C TYR A 50 -13.24 2.83 62.95
N ARG A 51 -13.20 1.49 62.95
CA ARG A 51 -12.31 0.71 63.83
C ARG A 51 -10.94 0.55 63.20
N THR A 52 -9.91 0.44 64.04
CA THR A 52 -8.57 0.12 63.59
C THR A 52 -8.45 -1.36 63.21
N GLN A 53 -7.68 -1.65 62.16
CA GLN A 53 -7.06 -2.94 61.94
C GLN A 53 -5.77 -3.06 62.78
N ARG A 54 -5.03 -1.95 62.92
CA ARG A 54 -3.75 -1.90 63.61
C ARG A 54 -3.45 -0.51 64.14
N VAL A 55 -2.81 -0.46 65.30
CA VAL A 55 -2.27 0.77 65.90
C VAL A 55 -0.75 0.68 65.86
N TYR A 56 -0.11 1.74 65.38
CA TYR A 56 1.35 1.87 65.30
C TYR A 56 1.78 3.02 66.20
N VAL A 57 2.32 2.73 67.37
CA VAL A 57 3.02 3.72 68.20
C VAL A 57 4.47 3.81 67.71
N HIS A 58 5.03 5.02 67.58
CA HIS A 58 6.41 5.19 67.18
C HIS A 58 7.35 4.46 68.17
N PRO A 59 8.31 3.64 67.71
CA PRO A 59 9.13 2.82 68.59
C PRO A 59 10.08 3.61 69.50
N GLY A 60 10.32 4.88 69.17
CA GLY A 60 11.09 5.81 70.00
C GLY A 60 10.27 6.53 71.08
N TYR A 61 8.96 6.29 71.17
CA TYR A 61 8.13 6.93 72.20
C TYR A 61 8.53 6.46 73.60
N THR A 62 8.77 7.40 74.52
CA THR A 62 9.32 7.10 75.85
C THR A 62 8.30 7.11 76.98
N GLY A 63 7.04 7.46 76.71
CA GLY A 63 6.00 7.64 77.73
C GLY A 63 5.89 9.07 78.28
N ASP A 64 6.78 9.97 77.85
CA ASP A 64 6.75 11.39 78.21
C ASP A 64 6.19 12.23 77.05
N VAL A 65 6.02 13.55 77.23
CA VAL A 65 5.67 14.49 76.15
C VAL A 65 6.55 15.74 76.23
N GLY A 66 6.63 16.50 75.13
CA GLY A 66 7.29 17.82 75.15
C GLY A 66 8.81 17.81 75.24
N SER A 67 9.44 16.69 74.90
CA SER A 67 10.89 16.61 74.78
C SER A 67 11.32 16.06 73.42
N ASP A 68 12.49 16.49 72.95
CA ASP A 68 13.06 15.99 71.70
C ASP A 68 13.29 14.46 71.72
N SER A 69 13.38 13.86 72.90
CA SER A 69 13.56 12.42 73.08
C SER A 69 12.28 11.60 73.03
N SER A 70 11.09 12.23 73.04
CA SER A 70 9.85 11.49 73.31
C SER A 70 9.13 10.94 72.08
N ASP A 71 9.52 11.30 70.85
CA ASP A 71 8.91 10.81 69.60
C ASP A 71 7.39 10.53 69.66
N ASP A 72 6.60 11.50 70.12
CA ASP A 72 5.16 11.33 70.47
C ASP A 72 4.25 11.29 69.24
N LEU A 73 4.36 10.21 68.47
CA LEU A 73 3.66 10.02 67.19
C LEU A 73 3.09 8.60 67.06
N ALA A 74 1.86 8.50 66.58
CA ALA A 74 1.21 7.23 66.27
C ALA A 74 0.36 7.28 65.00
N ILE A 75 0.16 6.10 64.39
CA ILE A 75 -0.68 5.92 63.21
C ILE A 75 -1.72 4.85 63.48
N TYR A 76 -2.99 5.20 63.25
CA TYR A 76 -4.10 4.26 63.22
C TYR A 76 -4.32 3.81 61.77
N LYS A 77 -4.13 2.51 61.51
CA LYS A 77 -4.57 1.89 60.25
C LYS A 77 -5.99 1.39 60.44
N LEU A 78 -6.93 1.98 59.72
CA LEU A 78 -8.36 1.66 59.76
C LEU A 78 -8.64 0.32 59.05
N SER A 79 -9.68 -0.38 59.49
CA SER A 79 -10.12 -1.65 58.89
C SER A 79 -10.70 -1.50 57.49
N GLU A 80 -11.14 -0.29 57.13
CA GLU A 80 -11.72 0.08 55.84
C GLU A 80 -11.33 1.52 55.48
N ALA A 81 -11.41 1.86 54.20
CA ALA A 81 -11.09 3.21 53.73
C ALA A 81 -12.21 4.21 54.04
N VAL A 82 -11.83 5.41 54.42
CA VAL A 82 -12.73 6.56 54.51
C VAL A 82 -13.05 7.02 53.09
N VAL A 83 -14.34 7.05 52.74
CA VAL A 83 -14.83 7.44 51.42
C VAL A 83 -15.47 8.82 51.51
N GLY A 84 -15.24 9.67 50.50
CA GLY A 84 -15.84 11.00 50.41
C GLY A 84 -15.13 12.10 51.20
N ILE A 85 -14.03 11.78 51.91
CA ILE A 85 -13.18 12.75 52.61
C ILE A 85 -11.76 12.61 52.09
N ALA A 86 -11.22 13.67 51.49
CA ALA A 86 -9.86 13.70 50.98
C ALA A 86 -8.86 13.74 52.16
N PRO A 87 -7.85 12.84 52.20
CA PRO A 87 -6.78 12.93 53.19
C PRO A 87 -5.92 14.18 53.01
N ILE A 88 -5.27 14.62 54.10
CA ILE A 88 -4.36 15.77 54.07
C ILE A 88 -2.91 15.27 53.97
N PRO A 89 -2.11 15.75 52.99
CA PRO A 89 -0.72 15.34 52.88
C PRO A 89 0.10 15.82 54.08
N ILE A 90 1.10 15.03 54.46
CA ILE A 90 2.08 15.46 55.48
C ILE A 90 3.07 16.47 54.92
N PHE A 91 3.50 17.41 55.76
CA PHE A 91 4.51 18.38 55.38
C PHE A 91 5.88 17.71 55.34
N ARG A 92 6.64 18.00 54.27
CA ARG A 92 7.98 17.42 54.03
C ARG A 92 9.10 18.44 54.11
N GLY A 93 8.75 19.71 54.21
CA GLY A 93 9.72 20.76 54.50
C GLY A 93 9.94 20.89 56.00
N THR A 94 11.02 21.56 56.39
CA THR A 94 11.23 21.95 57.79
C THR A 94 10.35 23.16 58.11
N PRO A 95 9.47 23.10 59.13
CA PRO A 95 8.74 24.27 59.63
C PRO A 95 9.71 25.40 60.00
N GLN A 96 9.28 26.65 59.86
CA GLN A 96 10.13 27.82 60.12
C GLN A 96 9.53 28.70 61.22
N VAL A 97 10.38 29.24 62.10
CA VAL A 97 9.98 30.26 63.07
C VAL A 97 9.27 31.42 62.38
N GLY A 98 8.17 31.89 62.96
CA GLY A 98 7.27 32.91 62.42
C GLY A 98 6.26 32.41 61.40
N GLN A 99 6.34 31.14 60.96
CA GLN A 99 5.29 30.55 60.12
C GLN A 99 4.00 30.39 60.94
N ILE A 100 2.85 30.68 60.34
CA ILE A 100 1.55 30.52 61.02
C ILE A 100 1.11 29.06 60.95
N LEU A 101 0.91 28.46 62.12
CA LEU A 101 0.21 27.19 62.28
C LEU A 101 -1.28 27.42 62.33
N THR A 102 -2.03 26.51 61.72
CA THR A 102 -3.46 26.37 61.97
C THR A 102 -3.71 25.13 62.79
N LEU A 103 -4.12 25.32 64.03
CA LEU A 103 -4.40 24.26 65.01
C LEU A 103 -5.85 23.84 64.84
N VAL A 104 -6.11 22.53 64.81
CA VAL A 104 -7.47 21.99 64.74
C VAL A 104 -7.59 20.83 65.70
N GLY A 105 -8.61 20.85 66.55
CA GLY A 105 -8.82 19.79 67.51
C GLY A 105 -10.21 19.86 68.15
N PHE A 106 -10.41 19.00 69.13
CA PHE A 106 -11.67 18.83 69.85
C PHE A 106 -11.50 19.04 71.37
N GLY A 107 -10.39 19.63 71.79
CA GLY A 107 -10.10 20.00 73.16
C GLY A 107 -10.98 21.14 73.66
N GLY A 108 -10.86 21.42 74.97
CA GLY A 108 -11.68 22.44 75.63
C GLY A 108 -11.39 23.85 75.09
N GLY A 109 -12.44 24.63 74.88
CA GLY A 109 -12.34 26.02 74.46
C GLY A 109 -12.01 26.95 75.62
N GLY A 110 -11.71 28.21 75.30
CA GLY A 110 -11.38 29.21 76.31
C GLY A 110 -11.28 30.61 75.72
N THR A 111 -11.02 31.60 76.57
CA THR A 111 -10.82 33.00 76.17
C THR A 111 -9.37 33.48 76.32
N GLY A 112 -8.45 32.56 76.63
CA GLY A 112 -7.07 32.86 77.04
C GLY A 112 -6.93 33.41 78.45
N ASN A 113 -7.84 34.30 78.88
CA ASN A 113 -7.82 34.88 80.22
C ASN A 113 -8.34 33.93 81.31
N THR A 114 -9.31 33.08 80.98
CA THR A 114 -9.92 32.13 81.92
C THR A 114 -9.39 30.71 81.77
N GLY A 115 -8.47 30.49 80.83
CA GLY A 115 -8.08 29.15 80.39
C GLY A 115 -9.23 28.32 79.80
N SER A 116 -8.99 27.02 79.67
CA SER A 116 -9.94 26.01 79.19
C SER A 116 -11.16 25.92 80.11
N ASN A 117 -12.36 25.89 79.51
CA ASN A 117 -13.65 25.79 80.19
C ASN A 117 -14.19 24.34 80.28
N GLY A 118 -13.46 23.35 79.72
CA GLY A 118 -13.82 21.93 79.74
C GLY A 118 -14.90 21.47 78.74
N ASP A 119 -15.27 22.27 77.74
CA ASP A 119 -16.28 21.94 76.73
C ASP A 119 -15.73 21.08 75.55
N PHE A 120 -15.20 19.91 75.90
CA PHE A 120 -14.58 18.95 74.97
C PHE A 120 -15.55 18.42 73.90
N GLY A 121 -15.00 17.89 72.81
CA GLY A 121 -15.74 17.21 71.73
C GLY A 121 -16.29 18.14 70.65
N ILE A 122 -16.09 19.45 70.77
CA ILE A 122 -16.45 20.45 69.76
C ILE A 122 -15.21 20.77 68.91
N LYS A 123 -15.31 20.61 67.58
CA LYS A 123 -14.22 20.94 66.67
C LYS A 123 -13.95 22.45 66.68
N ARG A 124 -12.73 22.84 67.05
CA ARG A 124 -12.26 24.23 67.05
C ARG A 124 -11.07 24.41 66.11
N VAL A 125 -10.86 25.66 65.72
CA VAL A 125 -9.76 26.07 64.84
C VAL A 125 -9.15 27.31 65.45
N GLY A 126 -7.82 27.32 65.55
CA GLY A 126 -7.04 28.44 66.03
C GLY A 126 -5.79 28.64 65.18
N THR A 127 -5.12 29.77 65.37
CA THR A 127 -3.85 30.04 64.70
C THR A 127 -2.83 30.61 65.66
N THR A 128 -1.58 30.21 65.50
CA THR A 128 -0.45 30.70 66.30
C THR A 128 0.81 30.77 65.43
N PRO A 129 1.69 31.76 65.61
CA PRO A 129 3.02 31.71 65.01
C PRO A 129 3.88 30.62 65.67
N ILE A 130 4.83 30.07 64.91
CA ILE A 130 5.87 29.20 65.48
C ILE A 130 6.93 30.08 66.16
N ASP A 131 7.22 29.82 67.44
CA ASP A 131 8.32 30.51 68.14
C ASP A 131 9.61 29.71 68.11
N GLU A 132 9.52 28.37 68.17
CA GLU A 132 10.67 27.48 68.17
C GLU A 132 10.46 26.24 67.31
N VAL A 133 11.53 25.79 66.66
CA VAL A 133 11.59 24.52 65.95
C VAL A 133 12.85 23.78 66.40
N SER A 134 12.67 22.69 67.14
CA SER A 134 13.75 21.83 67.62
C SER A 134 13.96 20.64 66.69
N ARG A 135 14.68 19.60 67.14
CA ARG A 135 14.89 18.39 66.32
C ARG A 135 13.58 17.70 66.00
N THR A 136 12.66 17.61 66.96
CA THR A 136 11.40 16.86 66.78
C THR A 136 10.16 17.63 67.22
N LEU A 137 10.28 18.87 67.70
CA LEU A 137 9.14 19.68 68.15
C LEU A 137 8.99 20.98 67.35
N ILE A 138 7.74 21.42 67.24
CA ILE A 138 7.33 22.77 66.92
C ILE A 138 6.71 23.33 68.20
N SER A 139 7.17 24.48 68.68
CA SER A 139 6.66 25.05 69.94
C SER A 139 6.31 26.52 69.79
N TRP A 140 5.40 26.98 70.64
CA TRP A 140 4.98 28.38 70.75
C TRP A 140 4.55 28.72 72.17
N ASN A 141 4.63 29.99 72.53
CA ASN A 141 4.02 30.55 73.73
C ASN A 141 2.68 31.16 73.33
N PHE A 142 1.66 30.98 74.17
CA PHE A 142 0.40 31.67 73.98
C PHE A 142 0.49 33.10 74.52
N ASP A 143 1.00 34.02 73.71
CA ASP A 143 1.43 35.34 74.17
C ASP A 143 0.26 36.28 74.44
N ASN A 144 -0.81 36.18 73.64
CA ASN A 144 -1.94 37.11 73.70
C ASN A 144 -3.19 36.59 72.96
N ASN A 145 -4.33 37.27 73.13
CA ASN A 145 -5.62 36.86 72.54
C ASN A 145 -5.74 36.97 71.01
N SER A 146 -4.70 37.39 70.29
CA SER A 146 -4.65 37.30 68.81
C SER A 146 -4.13 35.95 68.31
N GLU A 147 -3.58 35.15 69.23
CA GLU A 147 -3.14 33.78 68.99
C GLU A 147 -4.18 32.78 69.51
N SER A 148 -3.89 31.50 69.31
CA SER A 148 -4.68 30.41 69.85
C SER A 148 -3.73 29.37 70.42
N ASN A 149 -4.18 28.66 71.45
CA ASN A 149 -3.43 27.56 72.00
C ASN A 149 -4.16 26.22 71.82
N THR A 150 -3.41 25.13 72.00
CA THR A 150 -3.99 23.82 72.23
C THR A 150 -4.44 23.71 73.69
N ALA A 151 -5.46 22.88 73.92
CA ALA A 151 -6.03 22.65 75.24
C ALA A 151 -6.13 21.15 75.53
N PRO A 152 -6.42 20.75 76.79
CA PRO A 152 -6.71 19.36 77.09
C PRO A 152 -7.77 18.80 76.13
N GLY A 153 -7.51 17.62 75.55
CA GLY A 153 -8.34 16.99 74.52
C GLY A 153 -8.00 17.33 73.06
N ASP A 154 -7.10 18.30 72.81
CA ASP A 154 -6.57 18.54 71.47
C ASP A 154 -5.44 17.59 71.08
N SER A 155 -4.88 16.85 72.04
CA SER A 155 -3.83 15.86 71.82
C SER A 155 -4.08 14.98 70.59
N GLY A 156 -3.06 14.80 69.75
CA GLY A 156 -3.14 14.10 68.48
C GLY A 156 -3.75 14.91 67.32
N GLY A 157 -4.30 16.09 67.60
CA GLY A 157 -4.81 17.03 66.61
C GLY A 157 -3.68 17.57 65.72
N PRO A 158 -3.98 17.98 64.47
CA PRO A 158 -2.99 18.53 63.58
C PRO A 158 -2.71 20.01 63.85
N ALA A 159 -1.43 20.38 63.76
CA ALA A 159 -1.04 21.72 63.32
C ALA A 159 -0.74 21.70 61.82
N PHE A 160 -1.43 22.55 61.08
CA PHE A 160 -1.24 22.68 59.64
C PHE A 160 -0.40 23.87 59.24
N VAL A 161 0.34 23.72 58.15
CA VAL A 161 0.91 24.82 57.37
C VAL A 161 0.27 24.87 55.99
N THR A 162 0.16 26.07 55.43
CA THR A 162 -0.33 26.24 54.05
C THR A 162 0.83 26.64 53.14
N VAL A 163 1.08 25.86 52.09
CA VAL A 163 2.09 26.15 51.07
C VAL A 163 1.41 26.18 49.71
N SER A 164 1.51 27.32 49.01
CA SER A 164 0.88 27.52 47.69
C SER A 164 -0.62 27.17 47.65
N GLY A 165 -1.34 27.48 48.73
CA GLY A 165 -2.78 27.20 48.88
C GLY A 165 -3.13 25.75 49.23
N VAL A 166 -2.13 24.88 49.45
CA VAL A 166 -2.33 23.49 49.89
C VAL A 166 -2.00 23.36 51.37
N LEU A 167 -2.91 22.73 52.10
CA LEU A 167 -2.77 22.45 53.53
C LEU A 167 -1.92 21.18 53.73
N TYR A 168 -0.94 21.24 54.63
CA TYR A 168 -0.08 20.11 55.00
C TYR A 168 -0.04 19.93 56.51
N VAL A 169 -0.03 18.67 56.99
CA VAL A 169 0.17 18.38 58.42
C VAL A 169 1.64 18.61 58.78
N ALA A 170 1.93 19.66 59.54
CA ALA A 170 3.29 19.99 59.97
C ALA A 170 3.60 19.50 61.39
N GLY A 171 2.60 19.52 62.27
CA GLY A 171 2.70 19.10 63.65
C GLY A 171 1.55 18.20 64.08
N VAL A 172 1.78 17.43 65.14
CA VAL A 172 0.78 16.68 65.88
C VAL A 172 0.82 17.14 67.34
N THR A 173 -0.31 17.59 67.86
CA THR A 173 -0.41 18.15 69.21
C THR A 173 -0.02 17.12 70.27
N SER A 174 1.08 17.43 70.97
CA SER A 174 1.68 16.57 71.99
C SER A 174 1.42 17.07 73.41
N GLY A 175 1.30 18.39 73.60
CA GLY A 175 0.91 18.94 74.91
C GLY A 175 1.32 20.41 75.11
N GLY A 176 1.28 20.82 76.37
CA GLY A 176 1.76 22.11 76.87
C GLY A 176 2.22 21.99 78.32
N ASP A 177 2.93 23.00 78.80
CA ASP A 177 3.48 23.01 80.17
C ASP A 177 2.43 23.33 81.25
N SER A 178 1.28 23.90 80.85
CA SER A 178 0.11 24.09 81.70
C SER A 178 -1.12 23.36 81.16
N ALA A 179 -1.89 22.73 82.05
CA ALA A 179 -3.18 22.12 81.69
C ALA A 179 -4.31 23.15 81.52
N THR A 180 -4.01 24.45 81.60
CA THR A 180 -5.03 25.52 81.60
C THR A 180 -5.26 26.14 80.23
N ALA A 181 -4.39 25.99 79.23
CA ALA A 181 -4.53 26.67 77.93
C ALA A 181 -4.74 28.19 78.06
N GLY A 182 -4.12 28.80 79.07
CA GLY A 182 -4.21 30.24 79.36
C GLY A 182 -3.06 31.03 78.74
N ILE A 183 -3.19 32.35 78.68
CA ILE A 183 -2.08 33.22 78.23
C ILE A 183 -0.83 32.94 79.09
N GLY A 184 0.32 32.78 78.42
CA GLY A 184 1.61 32.42 79.00
C GLY A 184 1.92 30.93 79.05
N ASP A 185 1.01 30.08 78.56
CA ASP A 185 1.22 28.64 78.40
C ASP A 185 2.16 28.36 77.21
N HIS A 186 3.10 27.44 77.39
CA HIS A 186 4.02 27.00 76.35
C HIS A 186 3.58 25.64 75.81
N SER A 187 3.22 25.60 74.54
CA SER A 187 2.66 24.42 73.88
C SER A 187 3.53 23.93 72.74
N PHE A 188 3.41 22.64 72.44
CA PHE A 188 4.28 21.96 71.50
C PHE A 188 3.58 20.83 70.74
N ASP A 189 4.00 20.70 69.49
CA ASP A 189 3.59 19.67 68.56
C ASP A 189 4.80 18.83 68.15
N THR A 190 4.61 17.52 68.04
CA THR A 190 5.61 16.64 67.40
C THR A 190 5.67 16.93 65.90
N ARG A 191 6.86 17.27 65.39
CA ARG A 191 7.15 17.57 63.98
C ARG A 191 6.87 16.38 63.08
N VAL A 192 5.98 16.54 62.12
CA VAL A 192 5.65 15.47 61.17
C VAL A 192 6.78 15.21 60.16
N ASP A 193 7.48 16.25 59.72
CA ASP A 193 8.54 16.11 58.72
C ASP A 193 9.75 15.31 59.25
N ALA A 194 10.04 15.42 60.55
CA ALA A 194 11.09 14.65 61.23
C ALA A 194 10.85 13.13 61.18
N TYR A 195 9.59 12.69 61.09
CA TYR A 195 9.19 11.28 61.04
C TYR A 195 8.65 10.85 59.66
N ALA A 196 8.84 11.68 58.63
CA ALA A 196 8.44 11.44 57.25
C ALA A 196 8.72 10.01 56.76
N SER A 197 9.95 9.52 57.00
CA SER A 197 10.38 8.18 56.57
C SER A 197 9.67 7.06 57.33
N TRP A 198 9.43 7.24 58.63
CA TRP A 198 8.70 6.26 59.44
C TRP A 198 7.23 6.19 59.02
N ILE A 199 6.59 7.35 58.81
CA ILE A 199 5.23 7.43 58.30
C ILE A 199 5.11 6.69 56.95
N ASP A 200 6.05 6.93 56.03
CA ASP A 200 6.05 6.29 54.71
C ASP A 200 6.23 4.78 54.77
N SER A 201 7.03 4.29 55.73
CA SER A 201 7.21 2.85 55.95
C SER A 201 5.92 2.13 56.35
N ILE A 202 4.94 2.85 56.92
CA ILE A 202 3.66 2.31 57.41
C ILE A 202 2.54 2.52 56.39
N VAL A 203 2.45 3.74 55.84
CA VAL A 203 1.36 4.16 54.95
C VAL A 203 1.61 3.69 53.50
N GLY A 204 2.87 3.36 53.16
CA GLY A 204 3.34 3.28 51.78
C GLY A 204 3.58 4.70 51.24
N SER A 205 4.51 4.86 50.30
CA SER A 205 4.68 6.16 49.64
C SER A 205 3.40 6.50 48.86
N VAL A 206 2.53 7.32 49.44
CA VAL A 206 1.44 7.95 48.72
C VAL A 206 2.10 8.91 47.73
N SER A 207 2.27 8.47 46.49
CA SER A 207 2.78 9.34 45.43
C SER A 207 1.83 10.54 45.33
N THR A 208 2.35 11.73 45.62
CA THR A 208 1.62 12.98 45.43
C THR A 208 1.49 13.33 43.95
N LEU A 209 2.20 12.61 43.07
CA LEU A 209 2.11 12.75 41.64
C LEU A 209 0.79 12.16 41.15
N ALA A 210 0.11 12.89 40.26
CA ALA A 210 -1.05 12.35 39.57
C ALA A 210 -0.63 11.17 38.68
N THR A 211 -1.52 10.18 38.54
CA THR A 211 -1.36 9.10 37.57
C THR A 211 -2.14 9.43 36.31
N VAL A 212 -1.50 9.41 35.14
CA VAL A 212 -2.11 9.68 33.84
C VAL A 212 -2.38 8.41 33.06
N SER A 213 -3.47 8.44 32.28
CA SER A 213 -3.90 7.37 31.38
C SER A 213 -4.43 7.98 30.09
N ILE A 214 -4.44 7.21 29.01
CA ILE A 214 -5.00 7.59 27.72
C ILE A 214 -5.96 6.51 27.22
N ALA A 215 -6.99 6.93 26.50
CA ALA A 215 -7.84 6.05 25.72
C ALA A 215 -8.19 6.72 24.38
N ALA A 216 -8.27 5.94 23.30
CA ALA A 216 -8.94 6.38 22.07
C ALA A 216 -10.45 6.29 22.29
N THR A 217 -11.05 7.39 22.76
CA THR A 217 -12.48 7.48 23.04
C THR A 217 -13.33 7.52 21.79
N ASP A 218 -12.74 7.96 20.67
CA ASP A 218 -13.19 7.64 19.34
C ASP A 218 -12.02 7.06 18.55
N ALA A 219 -12.07 5.75 18.31
CA ALA A 219 -10.98 4.98 17.70
C ALA A 219 -11.13 4.83 16.17
N ASN A 220 -12.22 5.31 15.56
CA ASN A 220 -12.52 5.08 14.15
C ASN A 220 -12.61 6.40 13.39
N ALA A 221 -11.48 6.86 12.89
CA ALA A 221 -11.41 7.99 11.98
C ALA A 221 -11.57 7.53 10.52
N ALA A 222 -11.98 8.44 9.64
CA ALA A 222 -11.99 8.18 8.21
C ALA A 222 -11.68 9.47 7.44
N GLU A 223 -10.99 9.31 6.32
CA GLU A 223 -10.92 10.34 5.31
C GLU A 223 -12.31 10.63 4.75
N THR A 224 -12.53 11.90 4.44
CA THR A 224 -13.80 12.35 3.90
C THR A 224 -13.53 13.55 3.01
N PRO A 225 -14.22 13.65 1.85
CA PRO A 225 -14.13 14.83 0.99
C PRO A 225 -14.43 16.11 1.77
N SER A 226 -13.75 17.20 1.41
CA SER A 226 -13.94 18.53 2.05
C SER A 226 -15.38 19.07 2.06
N THR A 227 -16.27 18.47 1.27
CA THR A 227 -17.71 18.78 1.22
C THR A 227 -18.56 17.99 2.23
N GLN A 228 -17.97 17.01 2.90
CA GLN A 228 -18.60 16.19 3.93
C GLN A 228 -18.09 16.59 5.32
N THR A 229 -18.82 16.16 6.35
CA THR A 229 -18.37 16.39 7.73
C THR A 229 -17.20 15.45 8.03
N ALA A 230 -16.09 16.01 8.52
CA ALA A 230 -14.90 15.24 8.85
C ALA A 230 -15.19 14.16 9.90
N ASN A 231 -14.67 12.95 9.69
CA ASN A 231 -14.73 11.85 10.65
C ASN A 231 -13.41 11.74 11.44
N ALA A 232 -13.29 12.56 12.49
CA ALA A 232 -12.06 12.66 13.29
C ALA A 232 -12.01 11.60 14.40
N GLY A 233 -10.80 11.12 14.72
CA GLY A 233 -10.54 10.31 15.91
C GLY A 233 -10.29 11.18 17.14
N THR A 234 -10.54 10.66 18.34
CA THR A 234 -10.35 11.41 19.59
C THR A 234 -9.69 10.56 20.66
N PHE A 235 -8.57 11.07 21.20
CA PHE A 235 -7.94 10.56 22.40
C PHE A 235 -8.38 11.37 23.62
N THR A 236 -8.70 10.70 24.72
CA THR A 236 -8.93 11.34 26.02
C THR A 236 -7.80 10.96 26.96
N ILE A 237 -7.10 11.99 27.46
CA ILE A 237 -6.03 11.85 28.45
C ILE A 237 -6.62 12.23 29.80
N THR A 238 -6.53 11.32 30.77
CA THR A 238 -7.15 11.45 32.10
C THR A 238 -6.09 11.36 33.18
N ARG A 239 -6.24 12.14 34.26
CA ARG A 239 -5.44 12.03 35.48
C ARG A 239 -6.28 11.60 36.68
N THR A 240 -5.69 10.80 37.56
CA THR A 240 -6.20 10.52 38.92
C THR A 240 -5.23 11.07 39.95
N GLY A 241 -5.74 11.62 41.06
CA GLY A 241 -4.93 12.29 42.09
C GLY A 241 -5.19 13.80 42.12
N ALA A 242 -4.16 14.59 42.42
CA ALA A 242 -4.29 16.04 42.60
C ALA A 242 -4.68 16.77 41.29
N THR A 243 -5.68 17.65 41.38
CA THR A 243 -6.17 18.47 40.26
C THR A 243 -5.94 19.97 40.41
N ASN A 244 -5.43 20.43 41.54
CA ASN A 244 -5.27 21.86 41.88
C ASN A 244 -4.29 22.63 40.99
N ALA A 245 -3.34 21.96 40.33
CA ALA A 245 -2.43 22.55 39.35
C ALA A 245 -2.68 21.98 37.94
N SER A 246 -2.27 22.70 36.90
CA SER A 246 -2.22 22.14 35.53
C SER A 246 -1.15 21.07 35.43
N LEU A 247 -1.35 20.07 34.57
CA LEU A 247 -0.41 18.99 34.31
C LEU A 247 -0.09 18.87 32.83
N THR A 248 1.18 19.05 32.45
CA THR A 248 1.64 18.83 31.08
C THR A 248 2.11 17.39 30.93
N VAL A 249 1.53 16.68 29.97
CA VAL A 249 1.76 15.26 29.68
C VAL A 249 2.50 15.12 28.35
N SER A 250 3.61 14.39 28.35
CA SER A 250 4.42 14.14 27.15
C SER A 250 3.91 12.94 26.37
N LEU A 251 3.89 13.08 25.03
CA LEU A 251 3.30 12.13 24.08
C LEU A 251 4.35 11.68 23.06
N ALA A 252 4.32 10.40 22.72
CA ALA A 252 5.02 9.83 21.56
C ALA A 252 4.00 9.35 20.53
N VAL A 253 4.20 9.69 19.26
CA VAL A 253 3.33 9.30 18.14
C VAL A 253 4.00 8.20 17.35
N SER A 254 3.26 7.13 17.05
CA SER A 254 3.67 6.02 16.18
C SER A 254 2.47 5.50 15.39
N GLY A 255 2.64 4.44 14.60
CA GLY A 255 1.57 3.86 13.78
C GLY A 255 2.05 3.56 12.36
N THR A 256 1.13 3.14 11.50
CA THR A 256 1.39 3.00 10.06
C THR A 256 1.16 4.31 9.32
N ALA A 257 0.20 5.13 9.78
CA ALA A 257 -0.09 6.44 9.23
C ALA A 257 1.05 7.42 9.54
N THR A 258 1.53 8.08 8.51
CA THR A 258 2.52 9.13 8.48
C THR A 258 1.93 10.49 8.84
N ASN A 259 2.65 11.20 9.71
CA ASN A 259 2.26 12.52 10.18
C ASN A 259 2.36 13.55 9.04
N VAL A 260 1.31 14.35 8.85
CA VAL A 260 1.16 15.41 7.81
C VAL A 260 0.76 14.92 6.43
N SER A 261 0.94 13.64 6.07
CA SER A 261 0.32 13.10 4.85
C SER A 261 -1.11 12.66 5.14
N ASP A 262 -1.32 11.82 6.17
CA ASP A 262 -2.59 11.10 6.34
C ASP A 262 -3.44 11.73 7.45
N TYR A 263 -2.84 12.55 8.31
CA TYR A 263 -3.53 13.33 9.33
C TYR A 263 -2.78 14.60 9.73
N ASN A 264 -3.54 15.57 10.27
CA ASN A 264 -2.99 16.81 10.83
C ASN A 264 -1.97 16.54 11.93
N ARG A 265 -0.89 17.34 11.96
CA ARG A 265 0.20 17.17 12.92
C ARG A 265 -0.28 17.15 14.37
N LEU A 266 -0.09 16.01 15.04
CA LEU A 266 -0.32 15.88 16.47
C LEU A 266 0.82 16.49 17.29
N PRO A 267 0.53 17.10 18.46
CA PRO A 267 1.53 17.69 19.33
C PRO A 267 2.31 16.62 20.11
N THR A 268 3.49 16.97 20.60
CA THR A 268 4.32 16.10 21.46
C THR A 268 4.00 16.24 22.94
N THR A 269 3.14 17.18 23.32
CA THR A 269 2.65 17.36 24.69
C THR A 269 1.18 17.77 24.67
N VAL A 270 0.47 17.49 25.77
CA VAL A 270 -0.90 17.98 26.02
C VAL A 270 -1.02 18.45 27.47
N THR A 271 -1.79 19.51 27.72
CA THR A 271 -1.97 20.04 29.08
C THR A 271 -3.37 19.70 29.59
N ILE A 272 -3.44 19.06 30.76
CA ILE A 272 -4.68 18.97 31.55
C ILE A 272 -4.74 20.23 32.44
N PRO A 273 -5.70 21.15 32.24
CA PRO A 273 -5.77 22.40 33.01
C PRO A 273 -5.98 22.18 34.51
N ALA A 274 -5.62 23.18 35.33
CA ALA A 274 -5.95 23.18 36.76
C ALA A 274 -7.48 23.05 36.97
N GLY A 275 -7.87 22.29 37.98
CA GLY A 275 -9.26 21.91 38.27
C GLY A 275 -9.84 20.80 37.38
N GLN A 276 -9.21 20.48 36.24
CA GLN A 276 -9.73 19.46 35.30
C GLN A 276 -9.13 18.08 35.56
N ALA A 277 -9.91 17.03 35.37
CA ALA A 277 -9.46 15.64 35.47
C ALA A 277 -9.01 15.05 34.12
N SER A 278 -9.35 15.68 33.01
CA SER A 278 -9.02 15.19 31.67
C SER A 278 -8.91 16.32 30.64
N THR A 279 -8.36 15.98 29.48
CA THR A 279 -8.36 16.79 28.26
C THR A 279 -8.43 15.87 27.04
N THR A 280 -8.87 16.39 25.90
CA THR A 280 -8.94 15.65 24.65
C THR A 280 -7.84 16.07 23.68
N LEU A 281 -7.42 15.14 22.83
CA LEU A 281 -6.57 15.37 21.66
C LEU A 281 -7.29 14.79 20.44
N THR A 282 -7.54 15.62 19.44
CA THR A 282 -8.24 15.22 18.21
C THR A 282 -7.24 14.89 17.11
N LEU A 283 -7.48 13.79 16.40
CA LEU A 283 -6.81 13.40 15.18
C LEU A 283 -7.75 13.65 14.01
N THR A 284 -7.35 14.50 13.08
CA THR A 284 -8.14 14.81 11.87
C THR A 284 -7.42 14.22 10.66
N PRO A 285 -8.00 13.21 10.00
CA PRO A 285 -7.47 12.68 8.75
C PRO A 285 -7.38 13.73 7.65
N LEU A 286 -6.46 13.54 6.71
CA LEU A 286 -6.28 14.36 5.53
C LEU A 286 -6.70 13.55 4.32
N ASP A 287 -7.72 14.03 3.62
CA ASP A 287 -8.26 13.41 2.41
C ASP A 287 -7.32 13.65 1.23
N ASP A 288 -6.93 12.58 0.51
CA ASP A 288 -6.17 12.73 -0.73
C ASP A 288 -6.77 11.98 -1.95
N THR A 289 -5.93 11.42 -2.83
CA THR A 289 -6.38 10.68 -4.04
C THR A 289 -5.68 9.33 -4.17
N LEU A 290 -4.82 8.97 -3.22
CA LEU A 290 -4.08 7.74 -3.17
C LEU A 290 -4.95 6.72 -2.46
N SER A 291 -5.24 5.60 -3.13
CA SER A 291 -5.92 4.51 -2.44
C SER A 291 -4.94 3.76 -1.55
N GLU A 292 -5.27 3.72 -0.27
CA GLU A 292 -4.48 3.15 0.80
C GLU A 292 -5.26 2.06 1.55
N SER A 293 -4.54 1.21 2.28
CA SER A 293 -5.20 0.32 3.24
C SER A 293 -5.48 1.08 4.53
N ASN A 294 -6.46 0.65 5.34
CA ASN A 294 -6.67 1.23 6.66
C ASN A 294 -5.37 1.34 7.47
N GLU A 295 -5.10 2.54 7.95
CA GLU A 295 -3.89 2.87 8.67
C GLU A 295 -4.17 3.14 10.14
N THR A 296 -3.10 3.33 10.93
CA THR A 296 -3.22 3.55 12.37
C THR A 296 -2.33 4.70 12.83
N ALA A 297 -2.83 5.45 13.81
CA ALA A 297 -2.06 6.39 14.60
C ALA A 297 -2.19 6.02 16.08
N THR A 298 -1.07 5.80 16.74
CA THR A 298 -0.97 5.40 18.14
C THR A 298 -0.27 6.48 18.94
N ILE A 299 -0.90 6.89 20.04
CA ILE A 299 -0.32 7.82 21.01
C ILE A 299 0.08 7.04 22.25
N THR A 300 1.35 7.18 22.65
CA THR A 300 1.90 6.58 23.88
C THR A 300 2.28 7.68 24.85
N LEU A 301 1.86 7.55 26.11
CA LEU A 301 2.25 8.43 27.20
C LEU A 301 3.70 8.16 27.58
N SER A 302 4.52 9.21 27.61
CA SER A 302 5.93 9.10 28.00
C SER A 302 6.08 9.25 29.51
N ASN A 303 7.03 8.51 30.11
CA ASN A 303 7.36 8.63 31.54
C ASN A 303 7.86 10.04 31.89
N SER A 304 7.60 10.48 33.13
CA SER A 304 8.00 11.80 33.63
C SER A 304 8.25 11.76 35.14
N SER A 305 9.02 12.72 35.66
CA SER A 305 9.19 12.91 37.12
C SER A 305 8.03 13.68 37.76
N THR A 306 7.10 14.21 36.96
CA THR A 306 5.99 15.07 37.41
C THR A 306 4.63 14.36 37.46
N TYR A 307 4.56 13.13 36.95
CA TYR A 307 3.37 12.27 36.95
C TYR A 307 3.78 10.80 36.82
N ASN A 308 2.90 9.89 37.25
CA ASN A 308 3.01 8.46 36.97
C ASN A 308 2.19 8.11 35.73
N VAL A 309 2.57 7.08 34.97
CA VAL A 309 1.76 6.54 33.87
C VAL A 309 1.06 5.27 34.33
N ASP A 310 -0.24 5.16 34.07
CA ASP A 310 -0.98 3.90 34.22
C ASP A 310 -0.47 2.90 33.16
N ALA A 311 0.28 1.90 33.60
CA ALA A 311 0.89 0.91 32.70
C ALA A 311 -0.13 0.15 31.85
N THR A 312 -1.39 0.02 32.32
CA THR A 312 -2.46 -0.68 31.59
C THR A 312 -3.18 0.18 30.57
N LYS A 313 -2.98 1.51 30.63
CA LYS A 313 -3.63 2.52 29.77
C LYS A 313 -2.61 3.57 29.32
N SER A 314 -1.44 3.09 28.93
CA SER A 314 -0.29 3.90 28.54
C SER A 314 -0.30 4.29 27.06
N SER A 315 -1.15 3.67 26.25
CA SER A 315 -1.33 4.02 24.84
C SER A 315 -2.78 3.93 24.38
N GLY A 316 -3.10 4.67 23.33
CA GLY A 316 -4.37 4.58 22.60
C GLY A 316 -4.10 4.60 21.10
N THR A 317 -4.91 3.88 20.33
CA THR A 317 -4.78 3.77 18.86
C THR A 317 -6.08 4.19 18.18
N VAL A 318 -5.96 5.03 17.16
CA VAL A 318 -7.03 5.36 16.21
C VAL A 318 -6.70 4.69 14.88
N THR A 319 -7.69 4.05 14.27
CA THR A 319 -7.63 3.56 12.89
C THR A 319 -8.21 4.61 11.95
N ILE A 320 -7.54 4.86 10.83
CA ILE A 320 -7.94 5.78 9.78
C ILE A 320 -8.35 4.93 8.58
N ALA A 321 -9.60 5.06 8.16
CA ALA A 321 -10.11 4.41 6.96
C ALA A 321 -9.92 5.34 5.74
N ASP A 322 -9.33 4.79 4.69
CA ASP A 322 -9.24 5.42 3.37
C ASP A 322 -10.66 5.51 2.75
N ASN A 323 -10.93 6.61 2.07
CA ASN A 323 -12.17 6.82 1.30
C ASN A 323 -11.95 6.67 -0.21
N ASP A 324 -10.70 6.48 -0.65
CA ASP A 324 -10.36 6.30 -2.04
C ASP A 324 -10.59 4.89 -2.54
N ARG A 325 -10.96 4.83 -3.83
CA ARG A 325 -11.36 3.58 -4.44
C ARG A 325 -10.15 2.83 -5.00
N MET A 326 -9.83 1.69 -4.41
CA MET A 326 -8.88 0.74 -5.00
C MET A 326 -9.42 0.17 -6.33
N LEU A 327 -8.83 0.61 -7.45
CA LEU A 327 -9.16 0.12 -8.79
C LEU A 327 -8.46 -1.22 -9.08
N PRO A 328 -9.13 -2.21 -9.69
CA PRO A 328 -8.45 -3.40 -10.19
C PRO A 328 -7.47 -3.04 -11.31
N SER A 329 -6.26 -3.59 -11.27
CA SER A 329 -5.25 -3.43 -12.32
C SER A 329 -5.34 -4.57 -13.32
N VAL A 330 -5.26 -4.29 -14.62
CA VAL A 330 -5.36 -5.28 -15.70
C VAL A 330 -4.11 -5.34 -16.57
N SER A 331 -3.85 -6.53 -17.11
CA SER A 331 -2.71 -6.81 -17.97
C SER A 331 -3.11 -7.79 -19.08
N ILE A 332 -2.48 -7.69 -20.24
CA ILE A 332 -2.62 -8.64 -21.34
C ILE A 332 -1.28 -9.30 -21.67
N VAL A 333 -1.33 -10.58 -22.01
CA VAL A 333 -0.22 -11.34 -22.62
C VAL A 333 -0.74 -12.19 -23.77
N ALA A 334 0.10 -12.44 -24.78
CA ALA A 334 -0.17 -13.49 -25.76
C ALA A 334 0.20 -14.84 -25.11
N SER A 335 -0.81 -15.54 -24.58
CA SER A 335 -0.63 -16.88 -24.02
C SER A 335 -0.36 -17.93 -25.11
N ASP A 336 -0.81 -17.65 -26.32
CA ASP A 336 -0.38 -18.31 -27.56
C ASP A 336 -0.17 -17.22 -28.62
N ALA A 337 1.09 -16.95 -28.96
CA ALA A 337 1.49 -15.87 -29.84
C ALA A 337 1.53 -16.27 -31.33
N SER A 338 1.23 -17.53 -31.66
CA SER A 338 1.42 -18.05 -33.01
C SER A 338 0.13 -18.66 -33.54
N ALA A 339 -0.51 -17.96 -34.46
CA ALA A 339 -1.65 -18.44 -35.21
C ALA A 339 -1.23 -18.76 -36.65
N ALA A 340 -2.01 -19.58 -37.34
CA ALA A 340 -1.80 -19.83 -38.77
C ALA A 340 -3.14 -20.04 -39.46
N GLU A 341 -3.25 -19.55 -40.69
CA GLU A 341 -4.32 -19.94 -41.58
C GLU A 341 -4.22 -21.43 -41.86
N THR A 342 -5.38 -22.07 -41.96
CA THR A 342 -5.46 -23.50 -42.20
C THR A 342 -6.60 -23.80 -43.15
N ARG A 343 -6.31 -24.61 -44.17
CA ARG A 343 -7.31 -25.01 -45.16
C ARG A 343 -8.50 -25.70 -44.53
N SER A 344 -9.66 -25.50 -45.13
CA SER A 344 -10.89 -26.22 -44.75
C SER A 344 -10.65 -27.74 -44.63
N GLY A 345 -10.94 -28.28 -43.44
CA GLY A 345 -10.73 -29.70 -43.10
C GLY A 345 -9.43 -29.99 -42.33
N GLN A 346 -8.56 -28.98 -42.12
CA GLN A 346 -7.42 -29.06 -41.21
C GLN A 346 -7.78 -28.60 -39.79
N THR A 347 -6.95 -28.98 -38.82
CA THR A 347 -7.07 -28.50 -37.44
C THR A 347 -6.70 -27.02 -37.39
N ALA A 348 -7.65 -26.17 -37.03
CA ALA A 348 -7.42 -24.73 -36.91
C ALA A 348 -6.29 -24.41 -35.91
N ASN A 349 -5.38 -23.52 -36.30
CA ASN A 349 -4.31 -23.01 -35.45
C ASN A 349 -4.65 -21.58 -34.97
N ARG A 350 -5.18 -21.47 -33.75
CA ARG A 350 -5.66 -20.20 -33.20
C ARG A 350 -4.64 -19.62 -32.23
N GLY A 351 -4.41 -18.31 -32.34
CA GLY A 351 -3.71 -17.57 -31.30
C GLY A 351 -4.63 -17.25 -30.12
N GLN A 352 -4.03 -16.91 -28.98
CA GLN A 352 -4.78 -16.61 -27.76
C GLN A 352 -4.08 -15.54 -26.92
N PHE A 353 -4.84 -14.50 -26.56
CA PHE A 353 -4.48 -13.59 -25.47
C PHE A 353 -5.07 -14.08 -24.15
N THR A 354 -4.33 -13.89 -23.06
CA THR A 354 -4.85 -13.99 -21.69
C THR A 354 -4.83 -12.61 -21.06
N ILE A 355 -5.99 -12.17 -20.60
CA ILE A 355 -6.17 -10.90 -19.91
C ILE A 355 -6.46 -11.20 -18.44
N SER A 356 -5.67 -10.60 -17.57
CA SER A 356 -5.72 -10.86 -16.12
C SER A 356 -6.01 -9.57 -15.36
N ARG A 357 -6.62 -9.70 -14.18
CA ARG A 357 -6.81 -8.63 -13.21
C ARG A 357 -6.19 -8.96 -11.86
N THR A 358 -5.74 -7.93 -11.15
CA THR A 358 -5.46 -7.95 -9.71
C THR A 358 -6.50 -7.11 -8.96
N GLY A 359 -6.58 -7.28 -7.63
CA GLY A 359 -7.63 -6.66 -6.81
C GLY A 359 -8.90 -7.51 -6.70
N SER A 360 -10.03 -6.87 -6.35
CA SER A 360 -11.28 -7.58 -6.07
C SER A 360 -11.84 -8.33 -7.27
N THR A 361 -12.20 -9.60 -7.07
CA THR A 361 -12.86 -10.43 -8.08
C THR A 361 -14.37 -10.56 -7.90
N ALA A 362 -14.95 -9.90 -6.89
CA ALA A 362 -16.36 -10.10 -6.50
C ALA A 362 -17.36 -9.73 -7.61
N ALA A 363 -17.09 -8.67 -8.37
CA ALA A 363 -17.90 -8.26 -9.51
C ALA A 363 -17.26 -8.69 -10.83
N SER A 364 -18.06 -8.83 -11.89
CA SER A 364 -17.55 -8.94 -13.26
C SER A 364 -16.91 -7.63 -13.71
N LEU A 365 -15.89 -7.71 -14.57
CA LEU A 365 -15.17 -6.57 -15.10
C LEU A 365 -15.15 -6.61 -16.63
N THR A 366 -15.85 -5.66 -17.26
CA THR A 366 -15.81 -5.48 -18.72
C THR A 366 -14.74 -4.46 -19.09
N LEU A 367 -13.85 -4.88 -19.98
CA LEU A 367 -12.72 -4.11 -20.47
C LEU A 367 -12.97 -3.72 -21.93
N THR A 368 -12.47 -2.55 -22.31
CA THR A 368 -12.41 -2.12 -23.72
C THR A 368 -10.96 -2.19 -24.20
N TYR A 369 -10.76 -2.54 -25.46
CA TYR A 369 -9.44 -2.65 -26.06
C TYR A 369 -9.45 -2.16 -27.51
N GLY A 370 -8.32 -1.61 -27.94
CA GLY A 370 -8.04 -1.33 -29.35
C GLY A 370 -7.45 -2.56 -30.05
N VAL A 371 -7.76 -2.70 -31.35
CA VAL A 371 -7.16 -3.70 -32.24
C VAL A 371 -6.39 -2.97 -33.32
N SER A 372 -5.16 -3.40 -33.57
CA SER A 372 -4.24 -2.88 -34.58
C SER A 372 -3.33 -4.01 -35.07
N GLY A 373 -2.32 -3.69 -35.86
CA GLY A 373 -1.44 -4.69 -36.49
C GLY A 373 -1.50 -4.56 -38.01
N SER A 374 -0.94 -5.54 -38.72
CA SER A 374 -1.03 -5.59 -40.18
C SER A 374 -2.26 -6.35 -40.68
N ALA A 375 -2.79 -7.29 -39.89
CA ALA A 375 -4.01 -8.00 -40.21
C ALA A 375 -5.24 -7.09 -40.12
N THR A 376 -6.13 -7.17 -41.09
CA THR A 376 -7.40 -6.46 -41.19
C THR A 376 -8.48 -7.20 -40.41
N ASN A 377 -8.85 -6.64 -39.26
CA ASN A 377 -9.85 -7.20 -38.35
C ASN A 377 -11.18 -7.58 -39.04
N GLY A 378 -11.51 -8.87 -39.05
CA GLY A 378 -12.71 -9.43 -39.68
C GLY A 378 -12.58 -9.80 -41.16
N SER A 379 -11.47 -9.46 -41.81
CA SER A 379 -11.07 -10.04 -43.11
C SER A 379 -10.15 -11.22 -42.86
N ASP A 380 -9.07 -10.99 -42.10
CA ASP A 380 -7.94 -11.91 -41.98
C ASP A 380 -8.02 -12.69 -40.63
N ASP A 381 -8.93 -12.27 -39.74
CA ASP A 381 -9.22 -12.91 -38.46
C ASP A 381 -10.72 -12.94 -38.10
N ASN A 382 -11.05 -13.63 -37.01
CA ASN A 382 -12.37 -13.52 -36.39
C ASN A 382 -12.56 -12.11 -35.84
N ARG A 383 -13.50 -11.37 -36.43
CA ARG A 383 -13.79 -9.99 -36.05
C ARG A 383 -13.83 -9.76 -34.53
N LEU A 384 -12.77 -9.18 -33.98
CA LEU A 384 -12.66 -8.86 -32.56
C LEU A 384 -13.57 -7.66 -32.23
N SER A 385 -14.37 -7.79 -31.16
CA SER A 385 -15.47 -6.86 -30.84
C SER A 385 -15.02 -5.54 -30.19
N GLY A 386 -13.77 -5.46 -29.72
CA GLY A 386 -13.23 -4.34 -28.94
C GLY A 386 -13.61 -4.36 -27.46
N THR A 387 -14.30 -5.41 -26.98
CA THR A 387 -14.67 -5.57 -25.57
C THR A 387 -14.53 -7.02 -25.08
N VAL A 388 -14.18 -7.19 -23.82
CA VAL A 388 -14.01 -8.51 -23.18
C VAL A 388 -14.38 -8.44 -21.71
N THR A 389 -14.99 -9.50 -21.16
CA THR A 389 -15.46 -9.50 -19.77
C THR A 389 -14.79 -10.60 -18.95
N ILE A 390 -14.14 -10.21 -17.86
CA ILE A 390 -13.73 -11.12 -16.78
C ILE A 390 -14.95 -11.32 -15.88
N ALA A 391 -15.50 -12.53 -15.83
CA ALA A 391 -16.69 -12.82 -15.03
C ALA A 391 -16.44 -12.67 -13.51
N ALA A 392 -17.52 -12.47 -12.75
CA ALA A 392 -17.46 -12.45 -11.28
C ALA A 392 -16.81 -13.74 -10.74
N GLY A 393 -15.98 -13.61 -9.72
CA GLY A 393 -15.17 -14.70 -9.14
C GLY A 393 -13.96 -15.15 -9.98
N ARG A 394 -13.75 -14.60 -11.19
CA ARG A 394 -12.60 -14.93 -12.04
C ARG A 394 -11.53 -13.84 -11.99
N SER A 395 -10.26 -14.23 -12.09
CA SER A 395 -9.12 -13.31 -12.19
C SER A 395 -8.60 -13.13 -13.62
N SER A 396 -9.06 -13.93 -14.58
CA SER A 396 -8.64 -13.83 -15.97
C SER A 396 -9.73 -14.30 -16.95
N VAL A 397 -9.53 -13.92 -18.22
CA VAL A 397 -10.32 -14.34 -19.38
C VAL A 397 -9.40 -14.49 -20.58
N THR A 398 -9.73 -15.42 -21.49
CA THR A 398 -9.02 -15.59 -22.75
C THR A 398 -9.75 -14.90 -23.89
N LEU A 399 -8.99 -14.35 -24.83
CA LEU A 399 -9.48 -13.77 -26.08
C LEU A 399 -8.76 -14.50 -27.23
N SER A 400 -9.52 -15.23 -28.04
CA SER A 400 -8.97 -16.02 -29.14
C SER A 400 -8.96 -15.26 -30.45
N VAL A 401 -7.85 -15.40 -31.19
CA VAL A 401 -7.67 -14.95 -32.57
C VAL A 401 -7.68 -16.18 -33.47
N SER A 402 -8.63 -16.24 -34.40
CA SER A 402 -8.80 -17.31 -35.38
C SER A 402 -8.57 -16.72 -36.76
N PRO A 403 -7.45 -17.04 -37.42
CA PRO A 403 -7.20 -16.60 -38.79
C PRO A 403 -8.28 -17.07 -39.76
N VAL A 404 -8.53 -16.29 -40.80
CA VAL A 404 -9.44 -16.61 -41.90
C VAL A 404 -8.60 -16.98 -43.11
N ASP A 405 -8.73 -18.22 -43.57
CA ASP A 405 -8.05 -18.71 -44.78
C ASP A 405 -8.64 -18.06 -46.03
N ASP A 406 -7.80 -17.46 -46.88
CA ASP A 406 -8.22 -16.91 -48.16
C ASP A 406 -7.39 -17.40 -49.37
N SER A 407 -7.07 -16.54 -50.34
CA SER A 407 -6.25 -16.90 -51.51
C SER A 407 -5.22 -15.82 -51.86
N LEU A 408 -5.10 -14.78 -51.03
CA LEU A 408 -4.16 -13.69 -51.15
C LEU A 408 -2.85 -14.13 -50.51
N VAL A 409 -1.74 -13.63 -51.06
CA VAL A 409 -0.42 -13.86 -50.47
C VAL A 409 -0.03 -12.60 -49.73
N GLU A 410 -0.05 -12.68 -48.41
CA GLU A 410 0.02 -11.54 -47.50
C GLU A 410 1.26 -11.62 -46.59
N GLY A 411 1.88 -12.81 -46.50
CA GLY A 411 3.02 -13.05 -45.65
C GLY A 411 2.63 -13.13 -44.16
N THR A 412 3.59 -13.01 -43.25
CA THR A 412 3.26 -13.02 -41.81
C THR A 412 2.63 -11.71 -41.40
N GLU A 413 1.41 -11.80 -40.88
CA GLU A 413 0.67 -10.66 -40.36
C GLU A 413 0.64 -10.62 -38.84
N THR A 414 0.18 -9.50 -38.27
CA THR A 414 0.12 -9.30 -36.83
C THR A 414 -1.25 -8.81 -36.40
N VAL A 415 -1.74 -9.35 -35.27
CA VAL A 415 -2.88 -8.81 -34.52
C VAL A 415 -2.37 -8.31 -33.17
N VAL A 416 -2.48 -7.01 -32.94
CA VAL A 416 -2.06 -6.33 -31.72
C VAL A 416 -3.28 -5.84 -30.96
N VAL A 417 -3.45 -6.34 -29.74
CA VAL A 417 -4.51 -5.89 -28.82
C VAL A 417 -3.91 -4.98 -27.76
N THR A 418 -4.49 -3.79 -27.58
CA THR A 418 -4.08 -2.80 -26.57
C THR A 418 -5.23 -2.54 -25.61
N LEU A 419 -5.02 -2.74 -24.30
CA LEU A 419 -6.02 -2.47 -23.28
C LEU A 419 -6.16 -0.97 -23.04
N ASN A 420 -7.40 -0.47 -22.97
CA ASN A 420 -7.66 0.94 -22.68
C ASN A 420 -7.86 1.15 -21.17
N ALA A 421 -7.16 2.13 -20.59
CA ALA A 421 -7.41 2.59 -19.23
C ALA A 421 -8.80 3.23 -19.10
N GLY A 422 -9.35 3.26 -17.88
CA GLY A 422 -10.66 3.88 -17.61
C GLY A 422 -10.82 4.27 -16.14
N THR A 423 -11.91 4.96 -15.81
CA THR A 423 -12.16 5.41 -14.41
C THR A 423 -12.42 4.28 -13.42
N ALA A 424 -12.65 3.06 -13.91
CA ALA A 424 -12.95 1.87 -13.10
C ALA A 424 -11.81 0.84 -13.04
N ILE A 425 -10.69 1.06 -13.75
CA ILE A 425 -9.56 0.14 -13.86
C ILE A 425 -8.24 0.88 -14.08
N SER A 426 -7.14 0.31 -13.60
CA SER A 426 -5.79 0.71 -14.04
C SER A 426 -5.23 -0.34 -15.01
N VAL A 427 -4.32 0.05 -15.91
CA VAL A 427 -3.62 -0.88 -16.82
C VAL A 427 -2.16 -0.95 -16.42
N ASP A 428 -1.61 -2.17 -16.31
CA ASP A 428 -0.17 -2.39 -16.15
C ASP A 428 0.54 -1.84 -17.38
N ALA A 429 1.28 -0.74 -17.20
CA ALA A 429 1.97 -0.05 -18.29
C ALA A 429 2.94 -0.97 -19.05
N THR A 430 3.52 -1.97 -18.39
CA THR A 430 4.46 -2.93 -19.00
C THR A 430 3.78 -4.06 -19.76
N LYS A 431 2.46 -4.23 -19.59
CA LYS A 431 1.63 -5.29 -20.19
C LYS A 431 0.31 -4.71 -20.70
N SER A 432 0.40 -3.52 -21.31
CA SER A 432 -0.74 -2.79 -21.85
C SER A 432 -1.13 -3.25 -23.25
N SER A 433 -0.23 -3.92 -23.97
CA SER A 433 -0.47 -4.50 -25.28
C SER A 433 0.19 -5.86 -25.47
N ALA A 434 -0.36 -6.71 -26.33
CA ALA A 434 0.24 -7.96 -26.76
C ALA A 434 0.00 -8.18 -28.27
N SER A 435 0.89 -8.94 -28.92
CA SER A 435 0.83 -9.27 -30.35
C SER A 435 0.72 -10.78 -30.55
N ILE A 436 -0.04 -11.18 -31.57
CA ILE A 436 -0.07 -12.53 -32.14
C ILE A 436 0.35 -12.40 -33.59
N ASP A 437 1.21 -13.31 -34.04
CA ASP A 437 1.59 -13.43 -35.44
C ASP A 437 0.65 -14.43 -36.13
N ILE A 438 0.16 -14.08 -37.32
CA ILE A 438 -0.65 -14.92 -38.19
C ILE A 438 0.23 -15.34 -39.37
N LEU A 439 0.46 -16.65 -39.51
CA LEU A 439 1.14 -17.22 -40.66
C LEU A 439 0.14 -17.48 -41.80
N ASP A 440 0.36 -16.79 -42.92
CA ASP A 440 -0.27 -17.05 -44.21
C ASP A 440 0.12 -18.44 -44.75
N ASN A 441 -0.88 -19.18 -45.27
CA ASN A 441 -0.67 -20.52 -45.83
C ASN A 441 -0.58 -20.56 -47.37
N ASP A 442 -0.76 -19.41 -48.01
CA ASP A 442 -0.58 -19.18 -49.43
C ASP A 442 0.85 -18.76 -49.76
N VAL A 443 1.25 -19.05 -51.01
CA VAL A 443 2.61 -18.76 -51.50
C VAL A 443 2.53 -18.01 -52.81
N GLY A 444 3.34 -16.95 -52.93
CA GLY A 444 3.41 -16.05 -54.09
C GLY A 444 3.32 -16.77 -55.42
N ASN A 445 2.34 -16.36 -56.24
CA ASN A 445 2.04 -16.93 -57.56
C ASN A 445 3.31 -17.31 -58.35
N ARG A 446 3.41 -18.60 -58.68
CA ARG A 446 4.42 -19.19 -59.57
C ARG A 446 4.18 -18.73 -61.00
N SER A 447 4.46 -17.45 -61.29
CA SER A 447 4.37 -16.89 -62.65
C SER A 447 5.02 -17.89 -63.61
N ASN A 448 4.23 -18.40 -64.57
CA ASN A 448 4.65 -19.28 -65.66
C ASN A 448 5.07 -20.72 -65.35
N ASP A 449 4.71 -21.25 -64.17
CA ASP A 449 4.94 -22.66 -63.80
C ASP A 449 4.05 -23.62 -64.59
N ASN A 450 2.74 -23.37 -64.67
CA ASN A 450 1.83 -24.19 -65.45
C ASN A 450 1.78 -23.76 -66.93
N PHE A 451 1.46 -24.72 -67.80
CA PHE A 451 1.27 -24.48 -69.23
C PHE A 451 0.25 -23.36 -69.54
N ALA A 452 -0.86 -23.31 -68.79
CA ALA A 452 -1.91 -22.31 -68.98
C ALA A 452 -1.42 -20.89 -68.64
N ASP A 453 -0.46 -20.79 -67.72
CA ASP A 453 0.08 -19.54 -67.20
C ASP A 453 1.34 -19.08 -67.96
N SER A 454 1.60 -19.67 -69.14
CA SER A 454 2.80 -19.41 -69.93
C SER A 454 2.98 -17.90 -70.19
N ARG A 455 4.19 -17.40 -69.93
CA ARG A 455 4.51 -15.98 -70.13
C ARG A 455 4.69 -15.66 -71.62
N VAL A 456 3.98 -14.65 -72.13
CA VAL A 456 4.02 -14.28 -73.54
C VAL A 456 5.32 -13.50 -73.87
N LEU A 457 5.99 -13.90 -74.95
CA LEU A 457 7.10 -13.17 -75.57
C LEU A 457 6.61 -12.44 -76.83
N THR A 458 7.08 -11.21 -77.04
CA THR A 458 6.70 -10.38 -78.19
C THR A 458 7.91 -9.79 -78.90
N GLY A 459 7.97 -9.91 -80.23
CA GLY A 459 9.06 -9.40 -81.05
C GLY A 459 9.91 -10.50 -81.67
N THR A 460 10.92 -10.10 -82.45
CA THR A 460 11.81 -11.00 -83.19
C THR A 460 13.21 -11.11 -82.59
N ASN A 461 13.53 -10.32 -81.57
CA ASN A 461 14.78 -10.37 -80.81
C ASN A 461 14.51 -9.97 -79.37
N VAL A 462 14.38 -10.95 -78.47
CA VAL A 462 13.92 -10.75 -77.09
C VAL A 462 14.80 -11.54 -76.14
N THR A 463 15.22 -10.91 -75.05
CA THR A 463 15.81 -11.60 -73.89
C THR A 463 14.91 -11.38 -72.68
N VAL A 464 14.54 -12.45 -71.99
CA VAL A 464 13.80 -12.40 -70.72
C VAL A 464 14.51 -13.19 -69.64
N THR A 465 14.25 -12.83 -68.39
CA THR A 465 14.69 -13.60 -67.22
C THR A 465 13.50 -14.29 -66.54
N GLY A 466 13.79 -15.39 -65.83
CA GLY A 466 12.85 -16.16 -65.00
C GLY A 466 13.61 -16.99 -63.94
N SER A 467 12.91 -17.85 -63.20
CA SER A 467 13.52 -18.85 -62.31
C SER A 467 12.62 -20.07 -62.22
N ASN A 468 13.22 -21.25 -62.08
CA ASN A 468 12.49 -22.50 -61.83
C ASN A 468 12.72 -23.09 -60.42
N THR A 469 13.36 -22.35 -59.50
CA THR A 469 13.70 -22.86 -58.16
C THR A 469 12.48 -23.35 -57.36
N THR A 470 11.35 -22.66 -57.48
CA THR A 470 10.07 -23.00 -56.82
C THR A 470 9.02 -23.61 -57.77
N ALA A 471 9.41 -23.84 -59.03
CA ALA A 471 8.56 -24.44 -60.06
C ALA A 471 8.30 -25.93 -59.78
N THR A 472 7.25 -26.46 -60.40
CA THR A 472 6.80 -27.85 -60.33
C THR A 472 6.37 -28.34 -61.70
N ALA A 473 6.72 -29.58 -62.05
CA ALA A 473 6.21 -30.18 -63.27
C ALA A 473 4.70 -30.47 -63.18
N GLN A 474 3.93 -29.96 -64.14
CA GLN A 474 2.49 -30.25 -64.26
C GLN A 474 2.28 -31.65 -64.83
N ALA A 475 1.25 -32.36 -64.34
CA ALA A 475 0.91 -33.67 -64.87
C ALA A 475 0.58 -33.61 -66.38
N GLY A 476 1.29 -34.41 -67.18
CA GLY A 476 1.14 -34.46 -68.64
C GLY A 476 2.09 -33.52 -69.41
N GLU A 477 3.03 -32.87 -68.72
CA GLU A 477 4.10 -32.12 -69.38
C GLU A 477 5.10 -33.03 -70.11
N PRO A 478 5.62 -32.59 -71.27
CA PRO A 478 6.71 -33.27 -71.93
C PRO A 478 8.05 -32.97 -71.24
N ASN A 479 8.96 -33.94 -71.30
CA ASN A 479 10.34 -33.80 -70.85
C ASN A 479 11.23 -33.45 -72.04
N PRO A 480 11.77 -32.22 -72.17
CA PRO A 480 12.64 -31.88 -73.29
C PRO A 480 13.85 -32.80 -73.35
N ALA A 481 14.20 -33.23 -74.56
CA ALA A 481 15.28 -34.19 -74.81
C ALA A 481 15.12 -35.54 -74.06
N GLY A 482 13.91 -35.83 -73.54
CA GLY A 482 13.64 -37.02 -72.73
C GLY A 482 14.12 -36.94 -71.28
N ILE A 483 14.55 -35.76 -70.81
CA ILE A 483 15.15 -35.55 -69.48
C ILE A 483 14.17 -34.77 -68.61
N SER A 484 13.89 -35.29 -67.41
CA SER A 484 12.97 -34.68 -66.45
C SER A 484 13.75 -33.88 -65.42
N GLY A 485 13.50 -32.57 -65.32
CA GLY A 485 13.96 -31.74 -64.20
C GLY A 485 12.90 -31.58 -63.11
N GLY A 486 11.63 -31.73 -63.45
CA GLY A 486 10.53 -31.66 -62.48
C GLY A 486 10.23 -30.25 -61.99
N LYS A 487 10.86 -29.24 -62.60
CA LYS A 487 10.81 -27.82 -62.27
C LYS A 487 10.72 -27.02 -63.57
N SER A 488 9.69 -27.29 -64.36
CA SER A 488 9.46 -26.70 -65.67
C SER A 488 8.78 -25.35 -65.55
N VAL A 489 9.09 -24.44 -66.48
CA VAL A 489 8.39 -23.17 -66.66
C VAL A 489 8.13 -22.90 -68.15
N TRP A 490 7.04 -22.18 -68.44
CA TRP A 490 6.50 -22.01 -69.77
C TRP A 490 6.55 -20.56 -70.30
N TRP A 491 6.93 -20.39 -71.55
CA TRP A 491 6.66 -19.19 -72.34
C TRP A 491 5.82 -19.51 -73.57
N SER A 492 5.18 -18.50 -74.14
CA SER A 492 4.53 -18.60 -75.44
C SER A 492 4.98 -17.46 -76.36
N TRP A 493 5.18 -17.75 -77.64
CA TRP A 493 5.61 -16.77 -78.62
C TRP A 493 4.88 -17.01 -79.94
N THR A 494 4.28 -15.96 -80.52
CA THR A 494 3.63 -16.05 -81.82
C THR A 494 4.50 -15.39 -82.89
N ALA A 495 4.90 -16.16 -83.89
CA ALA A 495 5.79 -15.67 -84.94
C ALA A 495 5.07 -14.61 -85.81
N SER A 496 5.58 -13.39 -85.87
CA SER A 496 5.02 -12.33 -86.73
C SER A 496 5.36 -12.51 -88.22
N SER A 497 6.36 -13.33 -88.54
CA SER A 497 6.80 -13.64 -89.90
C SER A 497 7.37 -15.06 -89.95
N SER A 498 7.44 -15.66 -91.14
CA SER A 498 8.14 -16.93 -91.32
C SER A 498 9.65 -16.69 -91.40
N GLY A 499 10.45 -17.59 -90.83
CA GLY A 499 11.91 -17.45 -90.82
C GLY A 499 12.59 -18.35 -89.80
N THR A 500 13.92 -18.37 -89.82
CA THR A 500 14.70 -19.18 -88.88
C THR A 500 14.73 -18.50 -87.51
N VAL A 501 14.37 -19.25 -86.46
CA VAL A 501 14.36 -18.83 -85.06
C VAL A 501 15.40 -19.61 -84.29
N THR A 502 16.18 -18.91 -83.46
CA THR A 502 17.05 -19.49 -82.43
C THR A 502 16.48 -19.13 -81.06
N LEU A 503 16.34 -20.13 -80.19
CA LEU A 503 16.10 -19.93 -78.77
C LEU A 503 17.30 -20.50 -78.01
N SER A 504 17.87 -19.72 -77.10
CA SER A 504 19.01 -20.11 -76.26
C SER A 504 18.76 -19.72 -74.81
N THR A 505 19.13 -20.61 -73.89
CA THR A 505 19.11 -20.35 -72.45
C THR A 505 20.48 -19.90 -71.93
N ALA A 506 21.41 -19.54 -72.82
CA ALA A 506 22.73 -19.05 -72.45
C ALA A 506 22.61 -17.81 -71.54
N GLY A 507 23.37 -17.82 -70.44
CA GLY A 507 23.28 -16.85 -69.35
C GLY A 507 22.46 -17.33 -68.15
N SER A 508 21.80 -18.49 -68.24
CA SER A 508 21.28 -19.19 -67.07
C SER A 508 22.43 -19.71 -66.19
N ASN A 509 22.17 -19.91 -64.90
CA ASN A 509 23.19 -20.33 -63.93
C ASN A 509 23.10 -21.80 -63.49
N PHE A 510 22.33 -22.61 -64.22
CA PHE A 510 22.09 -24.03 -63.94
C PHE A 510 21.99 -24.79 -65.27
N ASP A 511 22.10 -26.11 -65.21
CA ASP A 511 21.99 -27.00 -66.35
C ASP A 511 20.55 -27.05 -66.88
N THR A 512 20.29 -26.47 -68.05
CA THR A 512 18.93 -26.27 -68.57
C THR A 512 18.58 -27.27 -69.67
N THR A 513 17.35 -27.76 -69.70
CA THR A 513 16.75 -28.42 -70.88
C THR A 513 15.72 -27.50 -71.54
N LEU A 514 15.59 -27.55 -72.87
CA LEU A 514 14.73 -26.64 -73.65
C LEU A 514 13.90 -27.39 -74.68
N GLY A 515 12.58 -27.24 -74.63
CA GLY A 515 11.63 -27.84 -75.57
C GLY A 515 10.73 -26.80 -76.23
N ILE A 516 10.56 -26.90 -77.55
CA ILE A 516 9.68 -26.03 -78.35
C ILE A 516 8.55 -26.87 -78.94
N TYR A 517 7.32 -26.44 -78.72
CA TYR A 517 6.12 -27.17 -79.13
C TYR A 517 5.15 -26.26 -79.87
N THR A 518 4.24 -26.86 -80.64
CA THR A 518 2.98 -26.23 -81.09
C THR A 518 1.81 -26.94 -80.43
N GLY A 519 0.70 -26.25 -80.22
CA GLY A 519 -0.48 -26.81 -79.55
C GLY A 519 -1.08 -25.85 -78.53
N SER A 520 -2.35 -26.08 -78.17
CA SER A 520 -3.12 -25.22 -77.27
C SER A 520 -3.38 -25.84 -75.90
N SER A 521 -2.97 -27.09 -75.67
CA SER A 521 -3.06 -27.81 -74.39
C SER A 521 -1.91 -28.81 -74.28
N LEU A 522 -1.56 -29.24 -73.07
CA LEU A 522 -0.54 -30.27 -72.83
C LEU A 522 -0.78 -31.55 -73.66
N SER A 523 -2.03 -32.00 -73.70
CA SER A 523 -2.44 -33.20 -74.45
C SER A 523 -2.39 -33.07 -75.98
N SER A 524 -2.22 -31.85 -76.51
CA SER A 524 -2.15 -31.57 -77.96
C SER A 524 -0.78 -31.05 -78.40
N LEU A 525 0.21 -31.03 -77.52
CA LEU A 525 1.55 -30.54 -77.86
C LEU A 525 2.22 -31.43 -78.89
N ARG A 526 2.81 -30.78 -79.89
CA ARG A 526 3.62 -31.39 -80.94
C ARG A 526 5.00 -30.76 -80.88
N LEU A 527 6.02 -31.60 -80.65
CA LEU A 527 7.41 -31.19 -80.61
C LEU A 527 7.85 -30.58 -81.95
N VAL A 528 8.55 -29.46 -81.88
CA VAL A 528 9.15 -28.74 -83.01
C VAL A 528 10.67 -28.89 -82.97
N ALA A 529 11.27 -28.63 -81.83
CA ALA A 529 12.70 -28.76 -81.58
C ALA A 529 12.94 -28.87 -80.08
N GLU A 530 13.99 -29.59 -79.69
CA GLU A 530 14.44 -29.69 -78.30
C GLU A 530 15.95 -29.85 -78.25
N ASN A 531 16.53 -29.52 -77.11
CA ASN A 531 17.95 -29.64 -76.82
C ASN A 531 18.14 -29.63 -75.29
N ASP A 532 19.22 -30.23 -74.82
CA ASP A 532 19.73 -30.17 -73.45
C ASP A 532 21.05 -29.39 -73.39
N ASP A 533 21.95 -29.57 -74.35
CA ASP A 533 23.28 -28.92 -74.32
C ASP A 533 23.62 -28.03 -75.53
N GLU A 534 23.99 -26.79 -75.27
CA GLU A 534 24.82 -25.90 -76.09
C GLU A 534 26.17 -25.78 -75.38
N ASN A 535 27.27 -25.77 -76.16
CA ASN A 535 28.67 -25.67 -75.71
C ASN A 535 28.88 -25.12 -74.29
N TYR A 536 29.58 -25.90 -73.45
CA TYR A 536 29.95 -25.54 -72.07
C TYR A 536 30.59 -24.16 -71.98
N ASN A 537 29.87 -23.20 -71.39
CA ASN A 537 30.31 -21.82 -71.22
C ASN A 537 30.28 -21.45 -69.74
N ASN A 538 31.40 -20.91 -69.23
CA ASN A 538 31.54 -20.45 -67.84
C ASN A 538 31.19 -21.48 -66.75
N GLY A 539 31.30 -22.78 -67.03
CA GLY A 539 31.09 -23.80 -66.01
C GLY A 539 29.71 -24.45 -65.99
N VAL A 540 28.79 -24.02 -66.86
CA VAL A 540 27.38 -24.42 -66.85
C VAL A 540 26.97 -24.86 -68.27
N TYR A 541 26.27 -25.98 -68.38
CA TYR A 541 25.62 -26.40 -69.61
C TYR A 541 24.29 -25.64 -69.77
N THR A 542 24.00 -25.13 -70.96
CA THR A 542 22.74 -24.43 -71.23
C THR A 542 22.24 -24.87 -72.59
N SER A 543 20.95 -24.82 -72.86
CA SER A 543 20.36 -25.32 -74.10
C SER A 543 20.24 -24.29 -75.22
N ARG A 544 20.27 -24.78 -76.47
CA ARG A 544 19.87 -23.99 -77.65
C ARG A 544 19.23 -24.84 -78.73
N VAL A 545 18.17 -24.29 -79.30
CA VAL A 545 17.46 -24.88 -80.45
C VAL A 545 17.38 -23.89 -81.60
N THR A 546 17.36 -24.41 -82.83
CA THR A 546 17.11 -23.62 -84.04
C THR A 546 16.06 -24.32 -84.90
N PHE A 547 15.01 -23.62 -85.31
CA PHE A 547 13.94 -24.15 -86.15
C PHE A 547 13.39 -23.10 -87.10
N ASN A 548 12.63 -23.52 -88.12
CA ASN A 548 11.96 -22.59 -89.03
C ASN A 548 10.53 -22.31 -88.53
N ALA A 549 10.28 -21.08 -88.10
CA ALA A 549 8.97 -20.65 -87.68
C ALA A 549 8.08 -20.27 -88.88
N VAL A 550 6.77 -20.50 -88.73
CA VAL A 550 5.74 -20.11 -89.69
C VAL A 550 4.97 -18.92 -89.13
N ALA A 551 4.79 -17.86 -89.94
CA ALA A 551 4.03 -16.68 -89.56
C ALA A 551 2.63 -17.04 -89.03
N GLY A 552 2.23 -16.42 -87.92
CA GLY A 552 0.94 -16.63 -87.26
C GLY A 552 0.87 -17.85 -86.33
N THR A 553 1.88 -18.72 -86.30
CA THR A 553 1.91 -19.89 -85.40
C THR A 553 2.40 -19.50 -84.01
N THR A 554 1.68 -19.93 -82.98
CA THR A 554 2.11 -19.84 -81.58
C THR A 554 2.95 -21.06 -81.20
N TYR A 555 4.15 -20.78 -80.71
CA TYR A 555 5.08 -21.75 -80.15
C TYR A 555 5.05 -21.68 -78.63
N ARG A 556 5.06 -22.85 -78.00
CA ARG A 556 5.14 -23.06 -76.55
C ARG A 556 6.57 -23.45 -76.22
N ILE A 557 7.18 -22.75 -75.27
CA ILE A 557 8.59 -22.87 -74.93
C ILE A 557 8.64 -23.36 -73.49
N LEU A 558 9.14 -24.56 -73.27
CA LEU A 558 9.35 -25.10 -71.92
C LEU A 558 10.85 -25.10 -71.62
N VAL A 559 11.22 -24.54 -70.46
CA VAL A 559 12.56 -24.64 -69.89
C VAL A 559 12.44 -25.42 -68.58
N ASP A 560 13.26 -26.45 -68.42
CA ASP A 560 13.38 -27.23 -67.18
C ASP A 560 14.89 -27.39 -66.85
N GLY A 561 15.22 -28.11 -65.78
CA GLY A 561 16.58 -28.46 -65.43
C GLY A 561 17.00 -29.87 -65.85
N TYR A 562 18.28 -30.09 -66.07
CA TYR A 562 18.82 -31.45 -66.19
C TYR A 562 18.79 -32.14 -64.83
N ASP A 563 18.15 -33.31 -64.72
CA ASP A 563 18.13 -34.19 -63.53
C ASP A 563 17.81 -33.48 -62.20
N GLY A 564 16.90 -32.50 -62.24
CA GLY A 564 16.44 -31.77 -61.06
C GLY A 564 17.16 -30.45 -60.78
N ASP A 565 18.11 -30.05 -61.62
CA ASP A 565 18.82 -28.78 -61.45
C ASP A 565 17.87 -27.57 -61.57
N SER A 566 18.20 -26.48 -60.88
CA SER A 566 17.34 -25.29 -60.88
C SER A 566 18.09 -24.02 -60.55
N GLY A 567 17.57 -22.89 -61.05
CA GLY A 567 18.20 -21.60 -60.86
C GLY A 567 17.47 -20.46 -61.55
N ASN A 568 18.24 -19.47 -61.94
CA ASN A 568 17.80 -18.31 -62.70
C ASN A 568 17.94 -18.60 -64.20
N ILE A 569 16.86 -18.37 -64.93
CA ILE A 569 16.75 -18.59 -66.37
C ILE A 569 17.01 -17.27 -67.08
N SER A 570 17.86 -17.30 -68.11
CA SER A 570 17.99 -16.27 -69.13
C SER A 570 17.58 -16.89 -70.46
N LEU A 571 16.43 -16.50 -71.01
CA LEU A 571 15.91 -17.03 -72.28
C LEU A 571 16.00 -15.96 -73.37
N LYS A 572 16.72 -16.27 -74.45
CA LYS A 572 16.90 -15.38 -75.59
C LYS A 572 16.31 -15.99 -76.86
N LEU A 573 15.38 -15.26 -77.49
CA LEU A 573 14.80 -15.54 -78.80
C LEU A 573 15.39 -14.61 -79.84
N THR A 574 15.85 -15.14 -80.97
CA THR A 574 16.22 -14.36 -82.17
C THR A 574 15.62 -14.97 -83.44
N GLN A 575 14.97 -14.16 -84.26
CA GLN A 575 14.39 -14.56 -85.54
C GLN A 575 15.02 -13.78 -86.69
N SER A 576 15.51 -14.50 -87.70
CA SER A 576 15.94 -13.96 -88.98
C SER A 576 14.88 -14.21 -90.05
N ALA A 577 14.44 -13.17 -90.75
CA ALA A 577 13.48 -13.33 -91.85
C ALA A 577 14.11 -14.10 -93.02
N THR A 578 13.37 -15.03 -93.62
CA THR A 578 13.77 -15.63 -94.89
C THR A 578 13.55 -14.62 -96.01
N SER A 579 14.64 -14.05 -96.55
CA SER A 579 14.55 -13.25 -97.78
C SER A 579 14.37 -14.20 -98.97
N PHE A 580 13.17 -14.24 -99.54
CA PHE A 580 13.01 -14.74 -100.90
C PHE A 580 13.54 -13.66 -101.86
N ALA A 581 14.80 -13.79 -102.28
CA ALA A 581 15.22 -13.19 -103.54
C ALA A 581 14.41 -13.84 -104.65
N ALA A 582 13.52 -13.09 -105.29
CA ALA A 582 12.75 -13.55 -106.43
C ALA A 582 13.71 -14.09 -107.50
N ARG A 583 13.72 -15.42 -107.70
CA ARG A 583 14.22 -15.98 -108.95
C ARG A 583 13.28 -15.50 -110.04
N GLN A 584 13.78 -14.69 -110.96
CA GLN A 584 13.11 -14.40 -112.22
C GLN A 584 12.79 -15.74 -112.90
N HIS A 585 11.51 -16.08 -112.99
CA HIS A 585 11.00 -16.98 -114.01
C HIS A 585 9.98 -16.19 -114.81
N ALA A 586 10.32 -16.01 -116.09
CA ALA A 586 9.60 -15.23 -117.06
C ALA A 586 8.13 -15.66 -117.14
N THR A 587 7.22 -14.70 -116.96
CA THR A 587 5.87 -14.79 -117.52
C THR A 587 5.93 -14.14 -118.90
N ILE A 588 5.90 -14.98 -119.93
CA ILE A 588 5.62 -14.56 -121.30
C ILE A 588 4.23 -13.92 -121.29
N THR A 589 4.15 -12.65 -121.66
CA THR A 589 2.90 -11.95 -121.97
C THR A 589 2.86 -11.67 -123.47
N ASP A 590 1.66 -11.71 -124.04
CA ASP A 590 1.32 -11.68 -125.48
C ASP A 590 1.73 -10.40 -126.26
N ALA A 591 2.73 -9.64 -125.79
CA ALA A 591 3.28 -8.48 -126.50
C ALA A 591 4.51 -8.81 -127.38
N VAL A 592 4.95 -10.07 -127.44
CA VAL A 592 6.11 -10.51 -128.26
C VAL A 592 5.70 -11.22 -129.56
N PHE A 593 4.40 -11.43 -129.82
CA PHE A 593 3.92 -12.08 -131.05
C PHE A 593 3.68 -11.14 -132.25
N THR A 594 4.06 -9.85 -132.15
CA THR A 594 3.90 -8.88 -133.26
C THR A 594 5.21 -8.61 -134.02
N ASP A 595 6.38 -8.95 -133.48
CA ASP A 595 7.67 -8.61 -134.11
C ASP A 595 8.29 -9.77 -134.93
N TYR A 596 7.71 -10.98 -134.88
CA TYR A 596 8.15 -12.14 -135.68
C TYR A 596 7.36 -12.32 -137.01
N ARG A 597 6.46 -11.41 -137.36
CA ARG A 597 5.75 -11.40 -138.67
C ARG A 597 6.35 -10.45 -139.74
N GLN A 598 7.56 -9.91 -139.53
CA GLN A 598 8.26 -9.11 -140.54
C GLN A 598 9.67 -9.61 -140.94
N LEU A 599 10.00 -10.88 -140.68
CA LEU A 599 11.25 -11.49 -141.18
C LEU A 599 11.04 -12.81 -141.96
N MET A 600 9.83 -13.05 -142.47
CA MET A 600 9.58 -14.02 -143.55
C MET A 600 8.75 -13.40 -144.70
N LEU A 601 9.25 -12.29 -145.24
CA LEU A 601 9.22 -11.97 -146.67
C LEU A 601 10.56 -11.36 -147.06
#